data_AF-A0A9P6V7K8-F1
#
_entry.id   AF-A0A9P6V7K8-F1
#
_cell.length_a   1.000
_cell.length_b   1.000
_cell.length_c   1.000
_cell.angle_alpha   90.00
_cell.angle_beta   90.00
_cell.angle_gamma   90.00
#
_symmetry.space_group_name_H-M   'P 1'
#
loop_
_entity.id
_entity.type
_entity.pdbx_description
1 polymer ?
#
loop_
_entity_poly.entity_id
_entity_poly.type
_entity_poly.pdbx_seq_one_letter_code
_entity_poly.pdbx_strand_id
1 'polypeptide(L)'
;MTSLTNEQIVAELKWTEKAIFDNIGVTPIYWRPPFGDVDARVRNIATQLGLKTSIWTQGFDTNDWNIPQGSATPQSVVDTFKGWLAKVPSMSHGFIVLEHDLFPEEVNVSINGVLPVTYSTKGLVMQPIAQCLNDGKPYREGAGTVKLLPGGGGNGAGSDNKNAPASVQEFHSHDGQGVLVALILTLFFDTVMNL
;
A
#
# COMPACT_ATOMS: atom_id res chain seq x y z
N MET A 1 -2.33 -12.20 -11.90
CA MET A 1 -3.78 -11.89 -11.85
C MET A 1 -4.42 -11.79 -13.23
N THR A 2 -3.82 -11.10 -14.21
CA THR A 2 -4.41 -10.90 -15.55
C THR A 2 -4.53 -12.18 -16.38
N SER A 3 -3.79 -13.23 -16.03
CA SER A 3 -3.92 -14.58 -16.61
C SER A 3 -5.17 -15.35 -16.15
N LEU A 4 -5.85 -14.91 -15.09
CA LEU A 4 -7.02 -15.59 -14.54
C LEU A 4 -8.32 -15.18 -15.24
N THR A 5 -9.30 -16.10 -15.27
CA THR A 5 -10.67 -15.79 -15.69
C THR A 5 -11.35 -14.83 -14.72
N ASN A 6 -12.48 -14.24 -15.11
CA ASN A 6 -13.21 -13.32 -14.24
C ASN A 6 -13.68 -14.02 -12.95
N GLU A 7 -14.16 -15.25 -13.06
CA GLU A 7 -14.66 -16.06 -11.94
C GLU A 7 -13.53 -16.42 -10.98
N GLN A 8 -12.34 -16.73 -11.51
CA GLN A 8 -11.14 -16.97 -10.69
C GLN A 8 -10.71 -15.72 -9.93
N ILE A 9 -10.69 -14.55 -10.58
CA ILE A 9 -10.37 -13.27 -9.90
C ILE A 9 -11.38 -13.00 -8.78
N VAL A 10 -12.68 -13.20 -9.03
CA VAL A 10 -13.72 -13.04 -8.01
C VAL A 10 -13.48 -14.02 -6.86
N ALA A 11 -13.18 -15.27 -7.14
CA ALA A 11 -12.91 -16.28 -6.11
C ALA A 11 -11.72 -15.91 -5.24
N GLU A 12 -10.56 -15.57 -5.83
CA GLU A 12 -9.35 -15.17 -5.08
C GLU A 12 -9.63 -13.98 -4.15
N LEU A 13 -10.30 -12.94 -4.67
CA LEU A 13 -10.60 -11.73 -3.89
C LEU A 13 -11.61 -12.01 -2.78
N LYS A 14 -12.69 -12.77 -3.05
CA LYS A 14 -13.77 -13.01 -2.08
C LYS A 14 -13.40 -14.04 -1.02
N TRP A 15 -12.61 -15.06 -1.34
CA TRP A 15 -12.11 -16.01 -0.33
C TRP A 15 -11.12 -15.35 0.62
N THR A 16 -10.21 -14.53 0.08
CA THR A 16 -9.29 -13.73 0.89
C THR A 16 -10.04 -12.79 1.83
N GLU A 17 -11.00 -12.03 1.29
CA GLU A 17 -11.86 -11.14 2.07
C GLU A 17 -12.56 -11.87 3.22
N LYS A 18 -13.13 -13.06 2.94
CA LYS A 18 -13.80 -13.88 3.93
C LYS A 18 -12.83 -14.33 5.03
N ALA A 19 -11.66 -14.83 4.65
CA ALA A 19 -10.66 -15.30 5.59
C ALA A 19 -10.21 -14.19 6.55
N ILE A 20 -10.03 -12.95 6.05
CA ILE A 20 -9.71 -11.81 6.91
C ILE A 20 -10.87 -11.51 7.85
N PHE A 21 -12.10 -11.40 7.34
CA PHE A 21 -13.28 -11.10 8.15
C PHE A 21 -13.49 -12.13 9.27
N ASP A 22 -13.36 -13.43 8.96
CA ASP A 22 -13.53 -14.50 9.95
C ASP A 22 -12.51 -14.40 11.11
N ASN A 23 -11.32 -13.82 10.86
CA ASN A 23 -10.26 -13.68 11.86
C ASN A 23 -10.31 -12.37 12.65
N ILE A 24 -10.66 -11.24 12.01
CA ILE A 24 -10.59 -9.91 12.65
C ILE A 24 -11.94 -9.19 12.78
N GLY A 25 -13.03 -9.76 12.24
CA GLY A 25 -14.39 -9.23 12.35
C GLY A 25 -14.69 -7.99 11.49
N VAL A 26 -13.77 -7.58 10.62
CA VAL A 26 -13.95 -6.45 9.68
C VAL A 26 -13.38 -6.80 8.31
N THR A 27 -13.90 -6.15 7.26
CA THR A 27 -13.60 -6.45 5.86
C THR A 27 -12.78 -5.33 5.23
N PRO A 28 -11.46 -5.49 5.00
CA PRO A 28 -10.66 -4.45 4.35
C PRO A 28 -11.15 -4.17 2.94
N ILE A 29 -11.09 -2.90 2.53
CA ILE A 29 -11.42 -2.51 1.15
C ILE A 29 -10.19 -2.28 0.27
N TYR A 30 -8.98 -2.30 0.82
CA TYR A 30 -7.76 -2.19 0.03
C TYR A 30 -7.20 -3.58 -0.30
N TRP A 31 -6.77 -3.76 -1.55
CA TRP A 31 -6.09 -4.98 -2.00
C TRP A 31 -4.92 -4.61 -2.90
N ARG A 32 -3.92 -5.48 -3.01
CA ARG A 32 -2.78 -5.33 -3.92
C ARG A 32 -2.72 -6.55 -4.85
N PRO A 33 -2.60 -6.36 -6.18
CA PRO A 33 -2.44 -7.48 -7.10
C PRO A 33 -1.05 -8.11 -6.96
N PRO A 34 -0.95 -9.46 -6.96
CA PRO A 34 0.34 -10.15 -7.09
C PRO A 34 1.12 -9.64 -8.30
N PHE A 35 2.44 -9.45 -8.14
CA PHE A 35 3.34 -8.90 -9.15
C PHE A 35 3.01 -7.48 -9.66
N GLY A 36 2.05 -6.76 -9.06
CA GLY A 36 1.54 -5.52 -9.64
C GLY A 36 0.69 -5.75 -10.91
N ASP A 37 0.32 -7.01 -11.18
CA ASP A 37 -0.32 -7.44 -12.41
C ASP A 37 -1.81 -7.09 -12.39
N VAL A 38 -2.17 -5.91 -12.92
CA VAL A 38 -3.55 -5.42 -12.97
C VAL A 38 -3.81 -4.63 -14.24
N ASP A 39 -4.73 -5.12 -15.07
CA ASP A 39 -5.27 -4.39 -16.21
C ASP A 39 -6.62 -3.73 -15.87
N ALA A 40 -7.24 -3.07 -16.84
CA ALA A 40 -8.55 -2.46 -16.66
C ALA A 40 -9.65 -3.47 -16.30
N ARG A 41 -9.56 -4.72 -16.77
CA ARG A 41 -10.54 -5.78 -16.50
C ARG A 41 -10.46 -6.22 -15.05
N VAL A 42 -9.27 -6.57 -14.58
CA VAL A 42 -9.01 -6.96 -13.19
C VAL A 42 -9.43 -5.84 -12.23
N ARG A 43 -9.04 -4.59 -12.54
CA ARG A 43 -9.41 -3.42 -11.72
C ARG A 43 -10.92 -3.21 -11.67
N ASN A 44 -11.61 -3.34 -12.80
CA ASN A 44 -13.05 -3.18 -12.86
C ASN A 44 -13.80 -4.28 -12.08
N ILE A 45 -13.30 -5.52 -12.11
CA ILE A 45 -13.85 -6.60 -11.27
C ILE A 45 -13.69 -6.25 -9.80
N ALA A 46 -12.49 -5.87 -9.36
CA ALA A 46 -12.25 -5.52 -7.96
C ALA A 46 -13.11 -4.33 -7.50
N THR A 47 -13.27 -3.29 -8.34
CA THR A 47 -14.16 -2.16 -8.05
C THR A 47 -15.61 -2.58 -7.89
N GLN A 48 -16.12 -3.50 -8.73
CA GLN A 48 -17.48 -4.04 -8.60
C GLN A 48 -17.68 -4.85 -7.31
N LEU A 49 -16.60 -5.45 -6.79
CA LEU A 49 -16.59 -6.08 -5.47
C LEU A 49 -16.40 -5.06 -4.32
N GLY A 50 -16.34 -3.75 -4.60
CA GLY A 50 -16.15 -2.72 -3.58
C GLY A 50 -14.73 -2.64 -3.02
N LEU A 51 -13.74 -3.12 -3.77
CA LEU A 51 -12.32 -3.06 -3.41
C LEU A 51 -11.60 -1.90 -4.15
N LYS A 52 -10.60 -1.33 -3.49
CA LYS A 52 -9.68 -0.30 -3.97
C LYS A 52 -8.32 -0.92 -4.25
N THR A 53 -7.89 -0.89 -5.50
CA THR A 53 -6.57 -1.40 -5.91
C THR A 53 -5.46 -0.46 -5.41
N SER A 54 -4.57 -0.99 -4.58
CA SER A 54 -3.34 -0.36 -4.12
C SER A 54 -2.15 -0.87 -4.93
N ILE A 55 -1.30 0.05 -5.38
CA ILE A 55 -0.02 -0.22 -6.05
C ILE A 55 1.03 0.71 -5.43
N TRP A 56 2.27 0.25 -5.35
CA TRP A 56 3.38 1.08 -4.89
C TRP A 56 3.69 2.21 -5.88
N THR A 57 4.32 3.27 -5.40
CA THR A 57 4.73 4.36 -6.28
C THR A 57 5.80 3.85 -7.24
N GLN A 58 5.69 4.20 -8.52
CA GLN A 58 6.64 3.75 -9.54
C GLN A 58 8.08 4.12 -9.14
N GLY A 59 8.97 3.14 -9.10
CA GLY A 59 10.36 3.31 -8.69
C GLY A 59 10.62 3.27 -7.18
N PHE A 60 9.61 2.96 -6.36
CA PHE A 60 9.71 2.78 -4.90
C PHE A 60 9.54 1.31 -4.51
N ASP A 61 10.32 0.43 -5.14
CA ASP A 61 10.45 -1.00 -4.81
C ASP A 61 11.81 -1.24 -4.16
N THR A 62 11.81 -1.75 -2.92
CA THR A 62 13.04 -1.93 -2.14
C THR A 62 13.93 -3.04 -2.68
N ASN A 63 13.37 -3.92 -3.51
CA ASN A 63 14.03 -5.10 -4.04
C ASN A 63 14.45 -6.10 -2.93
N ASP A 64 13.76 -6.08 -1.79
CA ASP A 64 14.04 -6.94 -0.63
C ASP A 64 13.74 -8.42 -0.88
N TRP A 65 12.74 -8.72 -1.72
CA TRP A 65 12.40 -10.06 -2.20
C TRP A 65 13.54 -10.80 -2.91
N ASN A 66 14.60 -10.09 -3.31
CA ASN A 66 15.80 -10.67 -3.89
C ASN A 66 16.84 -11.10 -2.84
N ILE A 67 16.67 -10.76 -1.55
CA ILE A 67 17.59 -11.19 -0.49
C ILE A 67 17.57 -12.72 -0.35
N PRO A 68 16.42 -13.41 -0.23
CA PRO A 68 16.38 -14.87 -0.11
C PRO A 68 16.99 -15.58 -1.33
N GLN A 69 16.98 -14.93 -2.50
CA GLN A 69 17.55 -15.45 -3.75
C GLN A 69 19.05 -15.15 -3.91
N GLY A 70 19.64 -14.35 -3.02
CA GLY A 70 21.04 -13.95 -3.06
C GLY A 70 21.40 -12.89 -4.11
N SER A 71 20.41 -12.34 -4.81
CA SER A 71 20.56 -11.26 -5.82
C SER A 71 20.47 -9.85 -5.21
N ALA A 72 20.08 -9.73 -3.94
CA ALA A 72 20.17 -8.51 -3.15
C ALA A 72 20.81 -8.79 -1.78
N THR A 73 21.32 -7.73 -1.14
CA THR A 73 21.84 -7.76 0.23
C THR A 73 21.01 -6.84 1.12
N PRO A 74 21.00 -7.04 2.45
CA PRO A 74 20.36 -6.09 3.36
C PRO A 74 20.87 -4.65 3.17
N GLN A 75 22.16 -4.48 2.93
CA GLN A 75 22.75 -3.17 2.69
C GLN A 75 22.23 -2.53 1.39
N SER A 76 22.14 -3.27 0.29
CA SER A 76 21.62 -2.73 -0.98
C SER A 76 20.15 -2.31 -0.89
N VAL A 77 19.34 -3.00 -0.09
CA VAL A 77 17.95 -2.59 0.18
C VAL A 77 17.90 -1.25 0.91
N VAL A 78 18.71 -1.11 1.98
CA VAL A 78 18.80 0.14 2.75
C VAL A 78 19.33 1.29 1.88
N ASP A 79 20.30 1.04 1.02
CA ASP A 79 20.87 2.04 0.12
C ASP A 79 19.86 2.47 -0.96
N THR A 80 19.10 1.53 -1.51
CA THR A 80 17.96 1.80 -2.41
C THR A 80 16.97 2.75 -1.74
N PHE A 81 16.53 2.43 -0.52
CA PHE A 81 15.61 3.27 0.24
C PHE A 81 16.18 4.67 0.50
N LYS A 82 17.43 4.76 0.97
CA LYS A 82 18.12 6.04 1.20
C LYS A 82 18.26 6.87 -0.07
N GLY A 83 18.45 6.23 -1.22
CA GLY A 83 18.52 6.92 -2.51
C GLY A 83 17.25 7.71 -2.85
N TRP A 84 16.08 7.24 -2.40
CA TRP A 84 14.82 7.97 -2.58
C TRP A 84 14.67 9.15 -1.62
N LEU A 85 15.32 9.09 -0.45
CA LEU A 85 15.24 10.16 0.55
C LEU A 85 15.78 11.50 0.05
N ALA A 86 16.65 11.50 -0.94
CA ALA A 86 17.09 12.72 -1.61
C ALA A 86 15.95 13.46 -2.34
N LYS A 87 14.92 12.74 -2.78
CA LYS A 87 13.76 13.30 -3.48
C LYS A 87 12.74 13.89 -2.50
N VAL A 88 12.70 13.34 -1.28
CA VAL A 88 11.66 13.61 -0.27
C VAL A 88 11.40 15.11 -0.04
N PRO A 89 12.42 15.98 0.15
CA PRO A 89 12.18 17.41 0.38
C PRO A 89 11.52 18.14 -0.80
N SER A 90 11.62 17.58 -2.01
CA SER A 90 11.10 18.19 -3.25
C SER A 90 9.78 17.55 -3.74
N MET A 91 9.32 16.49 -3.07
CA MET A 91 8.09 15.80 -3.45
C MET A 91 6.86 16.58 -2.95
N SER A 92 5.89 16.80 -3.83
CA SER A 92 4.61 17.42 -3.51
C SER A 92 3.62 16.46 -2.83
N HIS A 93 3.88 15.15 -2.89
CA HIS A 93 2.96 14.07 -2.52
C HIS A 93 3.72 12.92 -1.88
N GLY A 94 3.11 12.20 -0.92
CA GLY A 94 3.66 10.98 -0.35
C GLY A 94 3.90 9.86 -1.38
N PHE A 95 4.50 8.76 -0.93
CA PHE A 95 4.78 7.59 -1.76
C PHE A 95 4.48 6.28 -1.02
N ILE A 96 4.16 5.25 -1.80
CA ILE A 96 3.96 3.89 -1.29
C ILE A 96 5.17 3.06 -1.67
N VAL A 97 5.76 2.38 -0.68
CA VAL A 97 6.93 1.51 -0.84
C VAL A 97 6.49 0.06 -0.90
N LEU A 98 7.10 -0.70 -1.81
CA LEU A 98 6.99 -2.16 -1.83
C LEU A 98 8.10 -2.79 -0.98
N GLU A 99 7.68 -3.62 -0.03
CA GLU A 99 8.50 -4.55 0.76
C GLU A 99 7.75 -5.90 0.87
N HIS A 100 8.43 -6.89 1.44
CA HIS A 100 7.98 -8.26 1.62
C HIS A 100 8.25 -8.72 3.07
N ASP A 101 7.36 -9.54 3.63
CA ASP A 101 7.45 -10.08 4.99
C ASP A 101 7.33 -11.60 4.98
N LEU A 102 7.59 -12.21 3.82
CA LEU A 102 7.45 -13.64 3.61
C LEU A 102 8.63 -14.40 4.22
N PHE A 103 9.82 -13.82 4.15
CA PHE A 103 11.05 -14.42 4.67
C PHE A 103 11.65 -13.60 5.82
N PRO A 104 12.26 -14.26 6.84
CA PRO A 104 12.87 -13.56 7.97
C PRO A 104 13.91 -12.51 7.56
N GLU A 105 14.64 -12.73 6.48
CA GLU A 105 15.65 -11.82 5.95
C GLU A 105 15.05 -10.48 5.48
N GLU A 106 13.85 -10.52 4.87
CA GLU A 106 13.11 -9.34 4.40
C GLU A 106 12.61 -8.52 5.60
N VAL A 107 12.00 -9.21 6.58
CA VAL A 107 11.56 -8.59 7.84
C VAL A 107 12.73 -7.98 8.60
N ASN A 108 13.86 -8.69 8.66
CA ASN A 108 15.06 -8.23 9.37
C ASN A 108 15.65 -6.97 8.73
N VAL A 109 15.68 -6.86 7.39
CA VAL A 109 16.17 -5.63 6.75
C VAL A 109 15.22 -4.45 6.94
N SER A 110 13.91 -4.71 6.97
CA SER A 110 12.90 -3.67 7.26
C SER A 110 13.07 -3.13 8.67
N ILE A 111 13.09 -4.01 9.68
CA ILE A 111 13.19 -3.63 11.11
C ILE A 111 14.53 -2.98 11.46
N ASN A 112 15.64 -3.51 10.95
CA ASN A 112 16.97 -3.04 11.33
C ASN A 112 17.55 -1.96 10.40
N GLY A 113 16.89 -1.70 9.27
CA GLY A 113 17.38 -0.80 8.23
C GLY A 113 16.35 0.25 7.82
N VAL A 114 15.32 -0.17 7.09
CA VAL A 114 14.37 0.76 6.46
C VAL A 114 13.57 1.56 7.49
N LEU A 115 13.01 0.89 8.51
CA LEU A 115 12.22 1.55 9.55
C LEU A 115 13.03 2.58 10.35
N PRO A 116 14.22 2.28 10.90
CA PRO A 116 15.06 3.28 11.57
C PRO A 116 15.40 4.49 10.69
N VAL A 117 15.76 4.23 9.43
CA VAL A 117 16.05 5.30 8.46
C VAL A 117 14.81 6.18 8.24
N THR A 118 13.64 5.57 8.06
CA THR A 118 12.36 6.27 7.92
C THR A 118 12.08 7.19 9.10
N TYR A 119 12.12 6.67 10.34
CA TYR A 119 11.83 7.45 11.54
C TYR A 119 12.87 8.55 11.84
N SER A 120 14.10 8.39 11.37
CA SER A 120 15.14 9.42 11.50
C SER A 120 15.05 10.55 10.45
N THR A 121 14.28 10.34 9.38
CA THR A 121 14.20 11.29 8.26
C THR A 121 13.18 12.38 8.55
N LYS A 122 13.66 13.62 8.70
CA LYS A 122 12.77 14.77 8.93
C LYS A 122 11.82 14.95 7.75
N GLY A 123 10.53 15.16 8.05
CA GLY A 123 9.48 15.34 7.05
C GLY A 123 8.94 14.04 6.48
N LEU A 124 9.46 12.87 6.88
CA LEU A 124 8.88 11.57 6.51
C LEU A 124 8.07 11.01 7.68
N VAL A 125 6.82 10.63 7.43
CA VAL A 125 5.95 10.00 8.43
C VAL A 125 5.41 8.69 7.85
N MET A 126 5.59 7.60 8.58
CA MET A 126 5.03 6.31 8.18
C MET A 126 3.59 6.19 8.63
N GLN A 127 2.67 5.80 7.72
CA GLN A 127 1.25 5.67 8.02
C GLN A 127 0.60 4.51 7.25
N PRO A 128 -0.54 3.95 7.72
CA PRO A 128 -1.32 2.99 6.94
C PRO A 128 -1.86 3.61 5.65
N ILE A 129 -2.05 2.80 4.60
CA ILE A 129 -2.49 3.29 3.29
C ILE A 129 -3.73 4.18 3.32
N ALA A 130 -4.71 3.80 4.14
CA ALA A 130 -5.94 4.53 4.26
C ALA A 130 -5.68 5.95 4.78
N GLN A 131 -4.76 6.09 5.74
CA GLN A 131 -4.37 7.41 6.22
C GLN A 131 -3.58 8.20 5.17
N CYS A 132 -2.66 7.55 4.44
CA CYS A 132 -1.95 8.18 3.32
C CYS A 132 -2.91 8.77 2.28
N LEU A 133 -4.04 8.09 2.07
CA LEU A 133 -5.07 8.45 1.10
C LEU A 133 -6.23 9.25 1.72
N ASN A 134 -6.11 9.68 2.98
CA ASN A 134 -7.15 10.36 3.73
C ASN A 134 -8.52 9.64 3.69
N ASP A 135 -8.50 8.32 3.72
CA ASP A 135 -9.66 7.45 3.77
C ASP A 135 -10.00 7.06 5.21
N GLY A 136 -11.01 7.72 5.77
CA GLY A 136 -11.54 7.40 7.10
C GLY A 136 -12.37 6.11 7.17
N LYS A 137 -12.52 5.34 6.07
CA LYS A 137 -13.32 4.11 6.02
C LYS A 137 -12.57 2.95 5.32
N PRO A 138 -11.44 2.46 5.89
CA PRO A 138 -10.65 1.37 5.31
C PRO A 138 -11.30 -0.01 5.35
N TYR A 139 -12.46 -0.15 5.99
CA TYR A 139 -13.24 -1.38 6.04
C TYR A 139 -14.65 -1.14 5.50
N ARG A 140 -15.31 -2.20 5.02
CA ARG A 140 -16.70 -2.10 4.56
C ARG A 140 -17.65 -1.67 5.67
N GLU A 141 -17.34 -2.07 6.91
CA GLU A 141 -18.07 -1.72 8.11
C GLU A 141 -17.80 -0.26 8.56
N GLY A 142 -16.90 0.48 7.89
CA GLY A 142 -16.56 1.87 8.17
C GLY A 142 -15.10 2.05 8.64
N ALA A 143 -14.88 2.90 9.65
CA ALA A 143 -13.53 3.22 10.13
C ALA A 143 -12.81 2.02 10.79
N GLY A 144 -13.56 1.06 11.35
CA GLY A 144 -13.00 -0.02 12.17
C GLY A 144 -12.19 0.52 13.37
N THR A 145 -11.10 -0.17 13.74
CA THR A 145 -10.15 0.24 14.80
C THR A 145 -9.10 1.25 14.35
N VAL A 146 -9.13 1.69 13.08
CA VAL A 146 -8.14 2.64 12.55
C VAL A 146 -8.43 4.02 13.12
N LYS A 147 -7.61 4.45 14.08
CA LYS A 147 -7.51 5.85 14.47
C LYS A 147 -6.56 6.53 13.49
N LEU A 148 -7.09 7.47 12.69
CA LEU A 148 -6.25 8.39 11.94
C LEU A 148 -5.32 9.11 12.93
N LEU A 149 -4.00 9.03 12.73
CA LEU A 149 -3.09 9.82 13.54
C LEU A 149 -3.39 11.31 13.29
N PRO A 150 -3.30 12.19 14.29
CA PRO A 150 -3.58 13.61 14.12
C PRO A 150 -2.64 14.22 13.06
N GLY A 151 -3.16 14.46 11.87
CA GLY A 151 -2.48 15.11 10.76
C GLY A 151 -3.44 15.34 9.60
N GLY A 152 -3.91 16.58 9.43
CA GLY A 152 -4.72 17.02 8.28
C GLY A 152 -6.24 17.03 8.50
N GLY A 153 -6.72 17.71 9.54
CA GLY A 153 -8.15 17.96 9.73
C GLY A 153 -8.68 18.99 8.73
N GLY A 154 -9.17 18.52 7.58
CA GLY A 154 -9.97 19.31 6.65
C GLY A 154 -11.42 18.81 6.62
N ASN A 155 -12.30 19.43 7.40
CA ASN A 155 -13.75 19.25 7.25
C ASN A 155 -14.17 19.73 5.85
N GLY A 156 -14.47 18.81 4.95
CA GLY A 156 -14.99 19.10 3.61
C GLY A 156 -16.05 18.08 3.22
N ALA A 157 -17.29 18.33 3.62
CA ALA A 157 -18.43 17.73 2.94
C ALA A 157 -18.47 18.28 1.50
N GLY A 158 -18.41 17.42 0.47
CA GLY A 158 -18.44 17.89 -0.91
C GLY A 158 -18.47 16.82 -1.99
N SER A 159 -19.69 16.50 -2.44
CA SER A 159 -20.10 16.13 -3.81
C SER A 159 -19.39 14.99 -4.56
N ASP A 160 -20.15 13.93 -4.82
CA ASP A 160 -19.95 13.00 -5.92
C ASP A 160 -19.66 13.72 -7.24
N ASN A 161 -18.67 13.26 -8.00
CA ASN A 161 -18.66 13.42 -9.44
C ASN A 161 -18.12 12.15 -10.11
N LYS A 162 -19.00 11.48 -10.86
CA LYS A 162 -18.71 10.30 -11.67
C LYS A 162 -18.12 10.77 -13.00
N ASN A 163 -17.17 10.00 -13.53
CA ASN A 163 -16.41 10.19 -14.79
C ASN A 163 -15.14 11.06 -14.70
N ALA A 164 -14.03 10.42 -14.32
CA ALA A 164 -12.70 10.76 -14.83
C ALA A 164 -11.91 9.46 -15.08
N PRO A 165 -11.11 9.34 -16.15
CA PRO A 165 -10.20 8.22 -16.34
C PRO A 165 -9.08 8.36 -15.31
N ALA A 166 -8.92 7.39 -14.41
CA ALA A 166 -7.98 7.50 -13.30
C ALA A 166 -6.56 7.10 -13.75
N SER A 167 -5.76 8.11 -14.09
CA SER A 167 -4.31 8.09 -13.91
C SER A 167 -3.98 7.83 -12.43
N VAL A 168 -2.76 7.37 -12.15
CA VAL A 168 -2.18 7.29 -10.80
C VAL A 168 -2.57 8.57 -10.04
N GLN A 169 -3.31 8.44 -8.93
CA GLN A 169 -3.71 9.59 -8.13
C GLN A 169 -2.47 10.14 -7.42
N GLU A 170 -1.77 11.07 -8.07
CA GLU A 170 -0.79 11.97 -7.47
C GLU A 170 -1.51 12.99 -6.58
N PHE A 171 -1.07 13.21 -5.33
CA PHE A 171 -1.89 13.90 -4.32
C PHE A 171 -1.25 15.08 -3.56
N HIS A 172 -1.66 16.30 -3.96
CA HIS A 172 -1.62 17.60 -3.25
C HIS A 172 -1.18 17.62 -1.78
N SER A 173 0.03 18.08 -1.40
CA SER A 173 0.30 18.51 -0.03
C SER A 173 -0.56 19.72 0.33
N HIS A 174 -1.57 19.54 1.17
CA HIS A 174 -2.21 20.67 1.85
C HIS A 174 -1.43 20.96 3.14
N ASP A 175 -1.12 22.25 3.32
CA ASP A 175 -0.57 22.85 4.53
C ASP A 175 0.94 22.74 4.74
N GLY A 176 1.75 23.34 3.85
CA GLY A 176 2.99 24.09 4.17
C GLY A 176 4.06 23.47 5.10
N GLN A 177 3.92 22.20 5.44
CA GLN A 177 4.72 21.37 6.32
C GLN A 177 4.88 20.09 5.51
N GLY A 178 6.05 19.91 4.89
CA GLY A 178 6.34 18.79 4.00
C GLY A 178 6.32 17.45 4.72
N VAL A 179 5.12 16.95 5.01
CA VAL A 179 4.88 15.62 5.57
C VAL A 179 4.70 14.68 4.39
N LEU A 180 5.81 14.07 4.02
CA LEU A 180 5.85 13.00 3.05
C LEU A 180 5.47 11.71 3.76
N VAL A 181 4.55 10.95 3.17
CA VAL A 181 4.06 9.72 3.79
C VAL A 181 4.73 8.54 3.10
N ALA A 182 5.39 7.68 3.88
CA ALA A 182 5.91 6.39 3.40
C ALA A 182 5.00 5.27 3.91
N LEU A 183 4.54 4.39 3.03
CA LEU A 183 3.85 3.16 3.42
C LEU A 183 4.77 1.98 3.11
N ILE A 184 5.01 1.12 4.09
CA ILE A 184 5.50 -0.25 3.87
C ILE A 184 4.25 -1.12 3.80
N LEU A 185 3.84 -1.56 2.60
CA LEU A 185 2.67 -2.43 2.43
C LEU A 185 3.12 -3.88 2.27
N THR A 186 3.36 -4.53 3.39
CA THR A 186 3.53 -5.98 3.48
C THR A 186 2.22 -6.61 3.91
N LEU A 187 1.50 -7.16 2.95
CA LEU A 187 0.67 -8.35 3.12
C LEU A 187 0.53 -8.99 1.73
N PHE A 188 1.28 -10.07 1.52
CA PHE A 188 1.00 -10.98 0.41
C PHE A 188 -0.25 -11.79 0.75
N PHE A 189 -1.34 -11.52 0.04
CA PHE A 189 -2.39 -12.52 -0.17
C PHE A 189 -2.03 -13.35 -1.42
N ASP A 190 -0.81 -13.92 -1.44
CA ASP A 190 -0.54 -15.01 -2.36
C ASP A 190 -1.17 -16.26 -1.75
N THR A 191 -2.39 -16.55 -2.23
CA THR A 191 -3.02 -17.87 -2.17
C THR A 191 -3.35 -18.37 -0.76
N VAL A 192 -4.47 -17.90 -0.20
CA VAL A 192 -5.18 -18.62 0.89
C VAL A 192 -5.68 -20.01 0.45
N MET A 193 -5.53 -20.36 -0.84
CA MET A 193 -6.03 -21.62 -1.41
C MET A 193 -4.99 -22.75 -1.55
N ASN A 194 -3.79 -22.63 -0.95
CA ASN A 194 -2.80 -23.73 -0.90
C ASN A 194 -2.50 -24.21 0.53
N LEU A 195 -3.43 -24.00 1.47
CA LEU A 195 -3.49 -24.73 2.75
C LEU A 195 -4.63 -25.76 2.72
#